data_AF-A0A5C3PQS5-F1
#
_entry.id   AF-A0A5C3PQS5-F1
#
_cell.length_a   1.000
_cell.length_b   1.000
_cell.length_c   1.000
_cell.angle_alpha   90.00
_cell.angle_beta   90.00
_cell.angle_gamma   90.00
#
_symmetry.space_group_name_H-M   'P 1'
#
loop_
_entity.id
_entity.type
_entity.pdbx_description
1 polymer ?
#
loop_
_entity_poly.entity_id
_entity_poly.type
_entity_poly.pdbx_seq_one_letter_code
_entity_poly.pdbx_strand_id
1 'polypeptide(L)'
;MHSPTTPRPHTVLNGRLAAWKPWSVPVDTTIARRKMRGLLNKVTPANAESLAGQFSLLVVQMEKSGDSILVESCVRMLVKQCASDPARTDLVAKLVQRAVDEAEGESLRWRSVYPYHLADLSTSLPTSLRPILLEELGGALRDGREANANALSSFAGELLVLGVLTCDDLHDVVGLLFKGTSKGSKLYCIVLCRMLRRIVISTEASHIIDGLGLLELIEEVLKEDTISLQVRYVMMSMLDHCSYPRPEDAFDSDSKRNEIYGFHDDTDYEHLPGTPLPASSPKILEEQCTRAAHALFATRNLAASEKCYLSLSPSDRIQLLRTFIMEAMASGTDYEAALVASFLSLPSLRRGGGAQFQTELVKAFEPPVVMLDDTALDIPLVYRTMALMLHASGLPMPAVEDLAARIVVPENPARDRLLEEIIALGPASPGEEIEGHVEALELDPSGEESSSSDYAYAY
;
A
#
# COMPACT_ATOMS: atom_id res chain seq x y z
N MET A 1 66.92 -5.69 -17.53
CA MET A 1 65.80 -4.97 -16.89
C MET A 1 64.73 -4.77 -17.96
N HIS A 2 63.73 -5.65 -17.98
CA HIS A 2 62.64 -5.58 -18.95
C HIS A 2 61.47 -4.84 -18.31
N SER A 3 61.15 -3.68 -18.85
CA SER A 3 59.98 -2.89 -18.49
C SER A 3 58.70 -3.71 -18.77
N PRO A 4 57.71 -3.72 -17.87
CA PRO A 4 56.44 -4.37 -18.16
C PRO A 4 55.70 -3.55 -19.23
N THR A 5 55.61 -4.10 -20.43
CA THR A 5 54.73 -3.62 -21.49
C THR A 5 53.28 -3.65 -21.01
N THR A 6 52.69 -2.46 -20.84
CA THR A 6 51.25 -2.28 -20.73
C THR A 6 50.57 -2.89 -21.96
N PRO A 7 49.54 -3.73 -21.81
CA PRO A 7 48.79 -4.22 -22.96
C PRO A 7 48.07 -3.03 -23.60
N ARG A 8 48.36 -2.77 -24.87
CA ARG A 8 47.68 -1.76 -25.68
C ARG A 8 46.18 -2.10 -25.76
N PRO A 9 45.28 -1.10 -25.65
CA PRO A 9 43.86 -1.34 -25.90
C PRO A 9 43.69 -1.73 -27.36
N HIS A 10 43.10 -2.91 -27.60
CA HIS A 10 42.61 -3.26 -28.93
C HIS A 10 41.45 -2.33 -29.28
N THR A 11 41.77 -1.19 -29.89
CA THR A 11 40.83 -0.43 -30.69
C THR A 11 40.66 -1.11 -32.04
N VAL A 12 39.40 -1.07 -32.49
CA VAL A 12 38.85 -1.38 -33.81
C VAL A 12 37.99 -2.65 -33.83
N LEU A 13 36.68 -2.44 -33.67
CA LEU A 13 35.67 -3.15 -34.43
C LEU A 13 34.62 -2.14 -34.89
N ASN A 14 34.29 -2.26 -36.17
CA ASN A 14 33.43 -1.42 -36.99
C ASN A 14 32.11 -1.04 -36.32
N GLY A 15 31.58 0.13 -36.70
CA GLY A 15 30.38 0.75 -36.15
C GLY A 15 29.21 -0.22 -35.99
N ARG A 16 28.54 -0.10 -34.83
CA ARG A 16 27.45 -0.94 -34.31
C ARG A 16 27.89 -2.31 -33.78
N LEU A 17 28.60 -2.33 -32.66
CA LEU A 17 28.63 -3.51 -31.78
C LEU A 17 28.63 -3.10 -30.31
N ALA A 18 27.44 -3.23 -29.73
CA ALA A 18 27.12 -3.62 -28.36
C ALA A 18 27.90 -2.95 -27.22
N ALA A 19 27.26 -1.99 -26.57
CA ALA A 19 27.29 -2.01 -25.11
C ALA A 19 26.84 -3.41 -24.69
N TRP A 20 27.69 -4.09 -23.91
CA TRP A 20 27.62 -5.49 -23.44
C TRP A 20 28.28 -6.58 -24.34
N LYS A 21 29.39 -7.09 -23.81
CA LYS A 21 30.35 -8.10 -24.32
C LYS A 21 29.78 -9.55 -24.19
N PRO A 22 30.47 -10.62 -24.70
CA PRO A 22 29.94 -11.84 -25.37
C PRO A 22 29.12 -12.84 -24.51
N TRP A 23 28.67 -12.43 -23.34
CA TRP A 23 27.75 -13.14 -22.43
C TRP A 23 26.41 -12.40 -22.28
N SER A 24 26.16 -11.35 -23.07
CA SER A 24 24.82 -10.80 -23.24
C SER A 24 23.93 -11.89 -23.83
N VAL A 25 22.95 -12.34 -23.03
CA VAL A 25 21.95 -13.28 -23.51
C VAL A 25 21.11 -12.52 -24.53
N PRO A 26 21.09 -12.92 -25.81
CA PRO A 26 20.25 -12.28 -26.79
C PRO A 26 18.80 -12.37 -26.32
N VAL A 27 18.17 -11.22 -26.14
CA VAL A 27 16.78 -11.15 -25.68
C VAL A 27 15.88 -11.14 -26.91
N ASP A 28 15.01 -12.13 -27.02
CA ASP A 28 13.98 -12.14 -28.05
C ASP A 28 13.05 -10.93 -27.88
N THR A 29 13.07 -10.04 -28.87
CA THR A 29 12.39 -8.75 -28.77
C THR A 29 10.88 -8.87 -28.57
N THR A 30 10.28 -9.87 -29.20
CA THR A 30 8.84 -10.15 -29.08
C THR A 30 8.46 -10.74 -27.74
N ILE A 31 9.33 -11.56 -27.14
CA ILE A 31 9.10 -12.20 -25.85
C ILE A 31 9.22 -11.17 -24.74
N ALA A 32 10.26 -10.33 -24.76
CA ALA A 32 10.42 -9.23 -23.80
C ALA A 32 9.23 -8.28 -23.85
N ARG A 33 8.76 -7.90 -25.05
CA ARG A 33 7.58 -7.04 -25.22
C ARG A 33 6.31 -7.67 -24.63
N ARG A 34 6.08 -8.97 -24.88
CA ARG A 34 4.93 -9.71 -24.33
C ARG A 34 5.01 -9.83 -22.82
N LYS A 35 6.19 -10.14 -22.28
CA LYS A 35 6.44 -10.22 -20.83
C LYS A 35 6.19 -8.87 -20.17
N MET A 36 6.76 -7.79 -20.72
CA MET A 36 6.54 -6.42 -20.23
C MET A 36 5.06 -6.07 -20.15
N ARG A 37 4.30 -6.29 -21.24
CA ARG A 37 2.86 -6.02 -21.25
C ARG A 37 2.09 -6.92 -20.28
N GLY A 38 2.47 -8.19 -20.16
CA GLY A 38 1.89 -9.12 -19.21
C GLY A 38 2.12 -8.71 -17.75
N LEU A 39 3.31 -8.21 -17.42
CA LEU A 39 3.66 -7.69 -16.11
C LEU A 39 2.82 -6.44 -15.81
N LEU A 40 2.83 -5.44 -16.70
CA LEU A 40 2.07 -4.19 -16.53
C LEU A 40 0.56 -4.43 -16.34
N ASN A 41 -0.02 -5.41 -17.03
CA ASN A 41 -1.44 -5.75 -16.86
C ASN A 41 -1.74 -6.34 -15.48
N LYS A 42 -0.79 -7.06 -14.88
CA LYS A 42 -0.95 -7.78 -13.61
C LYS A 42 -0.65 -6.92 -12.38
N VAL A 43 -0.11 -5.72 -12.54
CA VAL A 43 0.24 -4.84 -11.42
C VAL A 43 -1.00 -4.46 -10.63
N THR A 44 -1.00 -4.85 -9.36
CA THR A 44 -1.97 -4.52 -8.30
C THR A 44 -1.19 -4.18 -7.02
N PRO A 45 -1.76 -3.44 -6.05
CA PRO A 45 -1.04 -3.09 -4.84
C PRO A 45 -0.54 -4.32 -4.05
N ALA A 46 -1.32 -5.42 -4.04
CA ALA A 46 -0.97 -6.64 -3.32
C ALA A 46 0.22 -7.43 -3.91
N ASN A 47 0.44 -7.35 -5.22
CA ASN A 47 1.50 -8.10 -5.90
C ASN A 47 2.65 -7.21 -6.42
N ALA A 48 2.61 -5.91 -6.12
CA ALA A 48 3.55 -4.93 -6.64
C ALA A 48 5.00 -5.30 -6.34
N GLU A 49 5.31 -5.72 -5.11
CA GLU A 49 6.68 -6.04 -4.69
C GLU A 49 7.25 -7.27 -5.42
N SER A 50 6.45 -8.32 -5.57
CA SER A 50 6.84 -9.55 -6.29
C SER A 50 7.07 -9.26 -7.79
N LEU A 51 6.18 -8.46 -8.40
CA LEU A 51 6.29 -8.07 -9.80
C LEU A 51 7.43 -7.07 -10.03
N ALA A 52 7.77 -6.25 -9.04
CA ALA A 52 8.87 -5.29 -9.14
C ALA A 52 10.20 -5.99 -9.40
N GLY A 53 10.49 -7.10 -8.70
CA GLY A 53 11.68 -7.89 -8.95
C GLY A 53 11.74 -8.44 -10.39
N GLN A 54 10.61 -8.97 -10.90
CA GLN A 54 10.54 -9.48 -12.27
C GLN A 54 10.68 -8.36 -13.31
N PHE A 55 10.11 -7.19 -13.03
CA PHE A 55 10.18 -6.01 -13.89
C PHE A 55 11.60 -5.44 -13.94
N SER A 56 12.27 -5.25 -12.79
CA SER A 56 13.66 -4.80 -12.71
C SER A 56 14.60 -5.76 -13.44
N LEU A 57 14.45 -7.07 -13.25
CA LEU A 57 15.25 -8.08 -13.98
C LEU A 57 15.05 -8.00 -15.49
N LEU A 58 13.82 -7.80 -15.95
CA LEU A 58 13.53 -7.63 -17.37
C LEU A 58 14.20 -6.36 -17.90
N VAL A 59 14.07 -5.22 -17.21
CA VAL A 59 14.75 -3.96 -17.59
C VAL A 59 16.26 -4.13 -17.68
N VAL A 60 16.90 -4.70 -16.67
CA VAL A 60 18.34 -4.98 -16.68
C VAL A 60 18.73 -5.88 -17.86
N GLN A 61 17.93 -6.91 -18.17
CA GLN A 61 18.16 -7.76 -19.36
C GLN A 61 18.01 -6.98 -20.67
N MET A 62 17.07 -6.04 -20.75
CA MET A 62 16.91 -5.18 -21.92
C MET A 62 18.11 -4.25 -22.09
N GLU A 63 18.58 -3.59 -21.03
CA GLU A 63 19.78 -2.74 -21.10
C GLU A 63 21.03 -3.56 -21.46
N LYS A 64 21.12 -4.81 -20.96
CA LYS A 64 22.16 -5.79 -21.31
C LYS A 64 22.16 -6.22 -22.77
N SER A 65 21.02 -6.17 -23.43
CA SER A 65 20.91 -6.55 -24.85
C SER A 65 21.51 -5.50 -25.78
N GLY A 66 21.61 -4.24 -25.32
CA GLY A 66 22.09 -3.12 -26.14
C GLY A 66 21.11 -2.66 -27.23
N ASP A 67 19.90 -3.23 -27.29
CA ASP A 67 18.90 -2.91 -28.30
C ASP A 67 18.06 -1.68 -27.93
N SER A 68 18.50 -0.49 -28.35
CA SER A 68 17.80 0.79 -28.10
C SER A 68 16.33 0.79 -28.58
N ILE A 69 16.05 0.17 -29.73
CA ILE A 69 14.68 0.05 -30.30
C ILE A 69 13.74 -0.73 -29.37
N LEU A 70 14.27 -1.76 -28.70
CA LEU A 70 13.50 -2.57 -27.78
C LEU A 70 13.15 -1.80 -26.51
N VAL A 71 14.13 -1.09 -25.94
CA VAL A 71 13.93 -0.21 -24.78
C VAL A 71 12.90 0.86 -25.11
N GLU A 72 13.04 1.56 -26.24
CA GLU A 72 12.10 2.58 -26.70
C GLU A 72 10.67 2.01 -26.83
N SER A 73 10.53 0.83 -27.46
CA SER A 73 9.24 0.15 -27.60
C SER A 73 8.62 -0.21 -26.24
N CYS A 74 9.41 -0.61 -25.26
CA CYS A 74 8.92 -1.00 -23.93
C CYS A 74 8.51 0.22 -23.11
N VAL A 75 9.31 1.28 -23.15
CA VAL A 75 8.98 2.57 -22.53
C VAL A 75 7.71 3.16 -23.14
N ARG A 76 7.54 3.11 -24.47
CA ARG A 76 6.32 3.58 -25.13
C ARG A 76 5.08 2.79 -24.70
N MET A 77 5.20 1.49 -24.44
CA MET A 77 4.09 0.70 -23.87
C MET A 77 3.77 1.14 -22.43
N LEU A 78 4.80 1.42 -21.62
CA LEU A 78 4.64 1.87 -20.25
C LEU A 78 3.91 3.21 -20.18
N VAL A 79 4.38 4.21 -20.93
CA VAL A 79 3.75 5.54 -20.97
C VAL A 79 2.30 5.46 -21.48
N LYS A 80 2.04 4.66 -22.51
CA LYS A 80 0.67 4.44 -23.02
C LYS A 80 -0.25 3.75 -22.01
N GLN A 81 0.30 2.85 -21.20
CA GLN A 81 -0.45 2.20 -20.13
C GLN A 81 -0.83 3.21 -19.05
N CYS A 82 0.09 4.06 -18.61
CA CYS A 82 -0.19 5.14 -17.66
C CYS A 82 -1.27 6.10 -18.17
N ALA A 83 -1.24 6.43 -19.47
CA ALA A 83 -2.27 7.26 -20.08
C ALA A 83 -3.65 6.57 -20.18
N SER A 84 -3.69 5.24 -20.25
CA SER A 84 -4.93 4.45 -20.36
C SER A 84 -5.52 4.10 -19.00
N ASP A 85 -4.68 3.99 -17.97
CA ASP A 85 -5.07 3.60 -16.62
C ASP A 85 -4.46 4.54 -15.56
N PRO A 86 -5.14 5.66 -15.26
CA PRO A 86 -4.65 6.65 -14.31
C PRO A 86 -4.68 6.18 -12.86
N ALA A 87 -5.41 5.12 -12.52
CA ALA A 87 -5.52 4.65 -11.14
C ALA A 87 -4.26 3.91 -10.67
N ARG A 88 -3.41 3.47 -11.60
CA ARG A 88 -2.19 2.70 -11.32
C ARG A 88 -0.90 3.47 -11.58
N THR A 89 -0.97 4.77 -11.88
CA THR A 89 0.22 5.60 -12.16
C THR A 89 1.25 5.53 -11.06
N ASP A 90 0.80 5.62 -9.81
CA ASP A 90 1.64 5.65 -8.61
C ASP A 90 2.39 4.33 -8.41
N LEU A 91 1.73 3.20 -8.69
CA LEU A 91 2.35 1.88 -8.62
C LEU A 91 3.36 1.70 -9.76
N VAL A 92 3.03 2.14 -10.98
CA VAL A 92 3.93 2.04 -12.13
C VAL A 92 5.15 2.94 -11.94
N ALA A 93 5.00 4.14 -11.36
CA ALA A 93 6.10 5.04 -11.05
C ALA A 93 7.10 4.38 -10.08
N LYS A 94 6.61 3.75 -9.01
CA LYS A 94 7.44 2.98 -8.06
C LYS A 94 8.14 1.79 -8.71
N LEU A 95 7.48 1.10 -9.64
CA LEU A 95 8.10 0.02 -10.43
C LEU A 95 9.22 0.54 -11.32
N VAL A 96 9.03 1.69 -11.96
CA VAL A 96 10.05 2.35 -12.78
C VAL A 96 11.24 2.75 -11.92
N GLN A 97 11.01 3.43 -10.80
CA GLN A 97 12.07 3.82 -9.86
C GLN A 97 12.93 2.63 -9.46
N ARG A 98 12.31 1.56 -8.95
CA ARG A 98 13.03 0.35 -8.55
C ARG A 98 13.78 -0.34 -9.68
N ALA A 99 13.29 -0.24 -10.92
CA ALA A 99 14.01 -0.76 -12.08
C ALA A 99 15.22 0.09 -12.46
N VAL A 100 15.10 1.42 -12.35
CA VAL A 100 16.20 2.36 -12.56
C VAL A 100 17.28 2.15 -11.50
N ASP A 101 16.90 2.05 -10.22
CA ASP A 101 17.84 1.82 -9.12
C ASP A 101 18.64 0.52 -9.29
N GLU A 102 17.99 -0.58 -9.69
CA GLU A 102 18.68 -1.85 -9.92
C GLU A 102 19.56 -1.79 -11.18
N ALA A 103 19.13 -1.09 -12.23
CA ALA A 103 19.92 -0.89 -13.45
C ALA A 103 21.18 -0.05 -13.18
N GLU A 104 21.05 1.02 -12.41
CA GLU A 104 22.17 1.84 -11.95
C GLU A 104 23.10 1.05 -11.02
N GLY A 105 22.54 0.29 -10.08
CA GLY A 105 23.29 -0.60 -9.20
C GLY A 105 24.11 -1.64 -9.98
N GLU A 106 23.53 -2.23 -11.01
CA GLU A 106 24.23 -3.15 -11.91
C GLU A 106 25.35 -2.44 -12.67
N SER A 107 25.10 -1.25 -13.21
CA SER A 107 26.13 -0.43 -13.89
C SER A 107 27.30 -0.10 -12.96
N LEU A 108 27.03 0.22 -11.69
CA LEU A 108 28.05 0.47 -10.67
C LEU A 108 28.85 -0.80 -10.33
N ARG A 109 28.21 -1.96 -10.21
CA ARG A 109 28.89 -3.26 -10.04
C ARG A 109 29.82 -3.56 -11.21
N TRP A 110 29.44 -3.19 -12.44
CA TRP A 110 30.32 -3.36 -13.61
C TRP A 110 31.47 -2.38 -13.62
N ARG A 111 31.29 -1.15 -13.16
CA ARG A 111 32.38 -0.17 -13.02
C ARG A 111 33.43 -0.61 -12.00
N SER A 112 33.04 -1.33 -10.95
CA SER A 112 34.01 -1.86 -9.97
C SER A 112 34.87 -2.99 -10.56
N VAL A 113 34.31 -3.81 -11.47
CA VAL A 113 35.03 -4.87 -12.18
C VAL A 113 35.84 -4.32 -13.36
N TYR A 114 35.30 -3.34 -14.08
CA TYR A 114 35.91 -2.72 -15.25
C TYR A 114 35.80 -1.18 -15.15
N PRO A 115 36.85 -0.48 -14.67
CA PRO A 115 36.81 0.97 -14.44
C PRO A 115 36.55 1.81 -15.69
N TYR A 116 36.79 1.26 -16.89
CA TYR A 116 36.54 1.93 -18.17
C TYR A 116 35.17 1.57 -18.77
N HIS A 117 34.26 0.99 -17.97
CA HIS A 117 32.89 0.68 -18.41
C HIS A 117 32.11 1.97 -18.66
N LEU A 118 31.87 2.28 -19.92
CA LEU A 118 30.98 3.35 -20.34
C LEU A 118 29.59 2.76 -20.55
N ALA A 119 28.61 3.21 -19.75
CA ALA A 119 27.21 2.88 -19.96
C ALA A 119 26.71 3.60 -21.22
N ASP A 120 25.99 2.88 -22.08
CA ASP A 120 25.39 3.48 -23.27
C ASP A 120 24.06 4.13 -22.90
N LEU A 121 24.08 5.46 -22.83
CA LEU A 121 22.92 6.28 -22.47
C LEU A 121 21.74 6.05 -23.42
N SER A 122 21.97 5.63 -24.66
CA SER A 122 20.91 5.36 -25.63
C SER A 122 20.08 4.10 -25.32
N THR A 123 20.60 3.26 -24.43
CA THR A 123 19.94 2.03 -23.97
C THR A 123 19.38 2.16 -22.56
N SER A 124 19.67 3.27 -21.88
CA SER A 124 19.21 3.55 -20.54
C SER A 124 17.71 3.84 -20.53
N LEU A 125 17.00 3.19 -19.61
CA LEU A 125 15.58 3.41 -19.41
C LEU A 125 15.21 4.87 -19.11
N PRO A 126 15.82 5.59 -18.14
CA PRO A 126 15.47 6.98 -17.85
C PRO A 126 15.72 7.92 -19.03
N THR A 127 16.84 7.74 -19.74
CA THR A 127 17.16 8.56 -20.94
C THR A 127 16.15 8.35 -22.07
N SER A 128 15.61 7.14 -22.22
CA SER A 128 14.55 6.83 -23.20
C SER A 128 13.15 7.25 -22.72
N LEU A 129 12.90 7.21 -21.41
CA LEU A 129 11.63 7.58 -20.77
C LEU A 129 11.31 9.06 -20.95
N ARG A 130 12.30 9.93 -20.75
CA ARG A 130 12.12 11.38 -20.86
C ARG A 130 11.49 11.81 -22.20
N PRO A 131 12.12 11.62 -23.37
CA PRO A 131 11.59 12.15 -24.63
C PRO A 131 10.21 11.57 -24.97
N ILE A 132 9.96 10.29 -24.67
CA ILE A 132 8.69 9.62 -24.98
C ILE A 132 7.56 10.16 -24.10
N LEU A 133 7.82 10.36 -22.80
CA LEU A 133 6.85 10.93 -21.88
C LEU A 133 6.48 12.36 -22.28
N LEU A 134 7.48 13.19 -22.58
CA LEU A 134 7.25 14.58 -22.97
C LEU A 134 6.55 14.70 -24.34
N GLU A 135 6.89 13.82 -25.29
CA GLU A 135 6.23 13.75 -26.60
C GLU A 135 4.74 13.39 -26.45
N GLU A 136 4.42 12.34 -25.70
CA GLU A 136 3.04 11.88 -25.49
C GLU A 136 2.22 12.89 -24.67
N LEU A 137 2.82 13.55 -23.67
CA LEU A 137 2.17 14.63 -22.90
C LEU A 137 1.90 15.84 -23.79
N GLY A 138 2.89 16.30 -24.55
CA GLY A 138 2.73 17.40 -25.51
C GLY A 138 1.73 17.07 -26.63
N GLY A 139 1.68 15.81 -27.07
CA GLY A 139 0.63 15.29 -27.96
C GLY A 139 -0.75 15.38 -27.33
N ALA A 140 -0.92 14.86 -26.12
CA ALA A 140 -2.20 14.89 -25.40
C ALA A 140 -2.71 16.32 -25.15
N LEU A 141 -1.82 17.26 -24.84
CA LEU A 141 -2.16 18.68 -24.69
C LEU A 141 -2.62 19.33 -26.00
N ARG A 142 -1.95 19.03 -27.12
CA ARG A 142 -2.32 19.54 -28.46
C ARG A 142 -3.63 18.95 -28.97
N ASP A 143 -3.85 17.67 -28.72
CA ASP A 143 -5.06 16.94 -29.12
C ASP A 143 -6.28 17.26 -28.23
N GLY A 144 -6.07 17.96 -27.10
CA GLY A 144 -7.13 18.22 -26.12
C GLY A 144 -7.60 16.99 -25.34
N ARG A 145 -6.76 15.94 -25.25
CA ARG A 145 -7.08 14.71 -24.50
C ARG A 145 -6.84 14.92 -23.01
N GLU A 146 -7.82 15.54 -22.34
CA GLU A 146 -7.75 15.91 -20.92
C GLU A 146 -7.34 14.74 -20.01
N ALA A 147 -8.01 13.59 -20.11
CA ALA A 147 -7.74 12.44 -19.24
C ALA A 147 -6.28 11.96 -19.35
N ASN A 148 -5.77 11.84 -20.58
CA ASN A 148 -4.41 11.39 -20.84
C ASN A 148 -3.38 12.43 -20.37
N ALA A 149 -3.61 13.72 -20.66
CA ALA A 149 -2.71 14.78 -20.22
C ALA A 149 -2.61 14.84 -18.69
N ASN A 150 -3.73 14.65 -18.00
CA ASN A 150 -3.79 14.62 -16.54
C ASN A 150 -3.07 13.40 -15.94
N ALA A 151 -3.25 12.21 -16.54
CA ALA A 151 -2.57 11.00 -16.09
C ALA A 151 -1.05 11.10 -16.30
N LEU A 152 -0.64 11.56 -17.47
CA LEU A 152 0.76 11.74 -17.82
C LEU A 152 1.44 12.84 -17.00
N SER A 153 0.72 13.91 -16.62
CA SER A 153 1.29 14.95 -15.75
C SER A 153 1.42 14.50 -14.29
N SER A 154 0.47 13.72 -13.76
CA SER A 154 0.64 13.10 -12.44
C SER A 154 1.83 12.15 -12.45
N PHE A 155 1.94 11.32 -13.48
CA PHE A 155 3.06 10.39 -13.65
C PHE A 155 4.41 11.12 -13.78
N ALA A 156 4.48 12.21 -14.54
CA ALA A 156 5.69 13.03 -14.64
C ALA A 156 6.09 13.66 -13.29
N GLY A 157 5.11 14.19 -12.54
CA GLY A 157 5.34 14.75 -11.20
C GLY A 157 5.82 13.68 -10.21
N GLU A 158 5.26 12.48 -10.24
CA GLU A 158 5.71 11.37 -9.41
C GLU A 158 7.11 10.90 -9.77
N LEU A 159 7.45 10.79 -11.05
CA LEU A 159 8.82 10.42 -11.47
C LEU A 159 9.87 11.46 -11.05
N LEU A 160 9.50 12.74 -10.99
CA LEU A 160 10.37 13.79 -10.46
C LEU A 160 10.57 13.64 -8.94
N VAL A 161 9.49 13.38 -8.20
CA VAL A 161 9.55 13.14 -6.75
C VAL A 161 10.36 11.89 -6.41
N LEU A 162 10.27 10.84 -7.22
CA LEU A 162 11.03 9.60 -7.06
C LEU A 162 12.50 9.71 -7.55
N GLY A 163 12.90 10.86 -8.12
CA GLY A 163 14.27 11.11 -8.59
C GLY A 163 14.63 10.44 -9.92
N VAL A 164 13.66 9.89 -10.65
CA VAL A 164 13.88 9.28 -11.98
C VAL A 164 14.06 10.34 -13.06
N LEU A 165 13.37 11.47 -12.93
CA LEU A 165 13.52 12.66 -13.77
C LEU A 165 14.18 13.78 -12.99
N THR A 166 14.92 14.64 -13.69
CA THR A 166 15.54 15.83 -13.10
C THR A 166 14.70 17.08 -13.35
N CYS A 167 14.94 18.15 -12.57
CA CYS A 167 14.25 19.44 -12.78
C CYS A 167 14.49 20.00 -14.19
N ASP A 168 15.69 19.83 -14.73
CA ASP A 168 16.06 20.26 -16.08
C ASP A 168 15.20 19.58 -17.16
N ASP A 169 14.81 18.32 -16.93
CA ASP A 169 14.01 17.54 -17.86
C ASP A 169 12.58 18.07 -17.99
N LEU A 170 12.04 18.63 -16.91
CA LEU A 170 10.65 19.09 -16.84
C LEU A 170 10.50 20.61 -17.01
N HIS A 171 11.58 21.37 -16.95
CA HIS A 171 11.55 22.84 -17.03
C HIS A 171 10.78 23.36 -18.27
N ASP A 172 11.05 22.80 -19.45
CA ASP A 172 10.36 23.18 -20.70
C ASP A 172 8.86 22.89 -20.66
N VAL A 173 8.47 21.78 -20.05
CA VAL A 173 7.07 21.35 -19.97
C VAL A 173 6.31 22.17 -18.94
N VAL A 174 6.92 22.41 -17.78
CA VAL A 174 6.41 23.32 -16.75
C VAL A 174 6.19 24.71 -17.35
N GLY A 175 7.19 25.26 -18.05
CA GLY A 175 7.08 26.54 -18.74
C GLY A 175 5.97 26.56 -19.79
N LEU A 176 5.80 25.47 -20.56
CA LEU A 176 4.69 25.33 -21.51
C LEU A 176 3.32 25.31 -20.81
N LEU A 177 3.20 24.65 -19.66
CA LEU A 177 1.98 24.61 -18.86
C LEU A 177 1.63 25.98 -18.27
N PHE A 178 2.60 26.70 -17.73
CA PHE A 178 2.42 28.08 -17.26
C PHE A 178 2.02 29.02 -18.42
N LYS A 179 2.68 28.91 -19.58
CA LYS A 179 2.34 29.68 -20.79
C LYS A 179 0.95 29.37 -21.36
N GLY A 180 0.45 28.14 -21.15
CA GLY A 180 -0.92 27.77 -21.49
C GLY A 180 -1.93 28.32 -20.48
N THR A 181 -1.53 28.43 -19.22
CA THR A 181 -2.34 28.94 -18.12
C THR A 181 -2.51 30.46 -18.17
N SER A 182 -1.45 31.20 -18.50
CA SER A 182 -1.48 32.66 -18.75
C SER A 182 -2.49 33.06 -19.83
N LYS A 183 -2.54 32.25 -20.90
CA LYS A 183 -3.54 32.39 -21.98
C LYS A 183 -4.98 32.08 -21.55
N GLY A 184 -5.22 31.75 -20.28
CA GLY A 184 -6.54 31.51 -19.71
C GLY A 184 -7.10 30.11 -19.97
N SER A 185 -6.28 29.15 -20.45
CA SER A 185 -6.76 27.79 -20.72
C SER A 185 -6.91 26.97 -19.43
N LYS A 186 -8.14 26.51 -19.16
CA LYS A 186 -8.46 25.68 -17.99
C LYS A 186 -7.75 24.33 -17.99
N LEU A 187 -7.54 23.75 -19.18
CA LEU A 187 -6.91 22.44 -19.34
C LEU A 187 -5.47 22.45 -18.82
N TYR A 188 -4.69 23.46 -19.22
CA TYR A 188 -3.29 23.61 -18.80
C TYR A 188 -3.18 23.87 -17.29
N CYS A 189 -4.09 24.68 -16.73
CA CYS A 189 -4.17 24.93 -15.30
C CYS A 189 -4.40 23.63 -14.50
N ILE A 190 -5.38 22.81 -14.89
CA ILE A 190 -5.69 21.56 -14.18
C ILE A 190 -4.52 20.56 -14.28
N VAL A 191 -3.92 20.43 -15.47
CA VAL A 191 -2.79 19.53 -15.71
C VAL A 191 -1.57 19.95 -14.87
N LEU A 192 -1.31 21.27 -14.79
CA LEU A 192 -0.27 21.85 -13.96
C LEU A 192 -0.51 21.57 -12.48
N CYS A 193 -1.70 21.87 -11.96
CA CYS A 193 -2.03 21.64 -10.55
C CYS A 193 -1.93 20.17 -10.14
N ARG A 194 -2.29 19.24 -11.03
CA ARG A 194 -2.11 17.80 -10.75
C ARG A 194 -0.64 17.42 -10.58
N MET A 195 0.23 17.95 -11.43
CA MET A 195 1.67 17.72 -11.33
C MET A 195 2.25 18.37 -10.06
N LEU A 196 1.91 19.64 -9.82
CA LEU A 196 2.42 20.40 -8.66
C LEU A 196 1.96 19.80 -7.32
N ARG A 197 0.72 19.29 -7.25
CA ARG A 197 0.22 18.66 -6.02
C ARG A 197 1.09 17.48 -5.58
N ARG A 198 1.64 16.69 -6.52
CA ARG A 198 2.55 15.59 -6.19
C ARG A 198 3.90 16.11 -5.67
N ILE A 199 4.39 17.21 -6.25
CA ILE A 199 5.65 17.82 -5.87
C ILE A 199 5.59 18.45 -4.48
N VAL A 200 4.52 19.19 -4.17
CA VAL A 200 4.39 19.92 -2.89
C VAL A 200 4.28 18.98 -1.69
N ILE A 201 3.67 17.81 -1.88
CA ILE A 201 3.49 16.80 -0.82
C ILE A 201 4.80 16.02 -0.54
N SER A 202 5.78 16.09 -1.45
CA SER A 202 7.07 15.40 -1.30
C SER A 202 7.90 15.93 -0.13
N THR A 203 8.68 15.05 0.49
CA THR A 203 9.68 15.41 1.50
C THR A 203 10.75 16.38 0.99
N GLU A 204 11.06 16.33 -0.30
CA GLU A 204 12.05 17.20 -0.96
C GLU A 204 11.41 18.38 -1.71
N ALA A 205 10.16 18.73 -1.37
CA ALA A 205 9.38 19.74 -2.08
C ALA A 205 10.14 21.06 -2.28
N SER A 206 10.80 21.59 -1.24
CA SER A 206 11.51 22.88 -1.32
C SER A 206 12.59 22.89 -2.41
N HIS A 207 13.40 21.84 -2.52
CA HIS A 207 14.46 21.74 -3.52
C HIS A 207 13.90 21.67 -4.95
N ILE A 208 12.80 20.93 -5.13
CA ILE A 208 12.16 20.78 -6.43
C ILE A 208 11.46 22.09 -6.84
N ILE A 209 10.80 22.77 -5.89
CA ILE A 209 10.12 24.06 -6.11
C ILE A 209 11.12 25.13 -6.55
N ASP A 210 12.25 25.25 -5.84
CA ASP A 210 13.32 26.19 -6.17
C ASP A 210 14.00 25.82 -7.49
N GLY A 211 14.30 24.53 -7.71
CA GLY A 211 14.94 24.05 -8.94
C GLY A 211 14.11 24.26 -10.20
N LEU A 212 12.77 24.28 -10.08
CA LEU A 212 11.86 24.58 -11.18
C LEU A 212 11.49 26.07 -11.29
N GLY A 213 11.85 26.90 -10.32
CA GLY A 213 11.49 28.33 -10.28
C GLY A 213 9.96 28.57 -10.19
N LEU A 214 9.23 27.70 -9.49
CA LEU A 214 7.76 27.69 -9.55
C LEU A 214 7.12 28.96 -8.99
N LEU A 215 7.68 29.54 -7.92
CA LEU A 215 7.14 30.74 -7.28
C LEU A 215 7.12 31.93 -8.25
N GLU A 216 8.23 32.16 -8.96
CA GLU A 216 8.35 33.23 -9.95
C GLU A 216 7.33 33.05 -11.08
N LEU A 217 7.19 31.83 -11.60
CA LEU A 217 6.25 31.50 -12.67
C LEU A 217 4.78 31.66 -12.25
N ILE A 218 4.42 31.29 -11.01
CA ILE A 218 3.05 31.48 -10.49
C ILE A 218 2.75 32.97 -10.32
N GLU A 219 3.69 33.76 -9.78
CA GLU A 219 3.54 35.20 -9.66
C GLU A 219 3.39 35.90 -11.02
N GLU A 220 4.15 35.48 -12.02
CA GLU A 220 4.02 35.98 -13.39
C GLU A 220 2.61 35.74 -13.95
N VAL A 221 2.07 34.53 -13.78
CA VAL A 221 0.70 34.22 -14.24
C VAL A 221 -0.35 35.03 -13.48
N LEU A 222 -0.17 35.28 -12.18
CA LEU A 222 -1.11 36.06 -11.37
C LEU A 222 -1.10 37.56 -11.71
N LYS A 223 0.01 38.09 -12.21
CA LYS A 223 0.11 39.49 -12.70
C LYS A 223 -0.68 39.73 -13.97
N GLU A 224 -1.03 38.67 -14.71
CA GLU A 224 -1.79 38.81 -15.94
C GLU A 224 -3.30 39.01 -15.69
N ASP A 225 -3.88 39.96 -16.42
CA ASP A 225 -5.31 40.32 -16.30
C ASP A 225 -6.24 39.47 -17.18
N THR A 226 -5.68 38.61 -18.04
CA THR A 226 -6.44 37.79 -19.01
C THR A 226 -6.95 36.48 -18.42
N ILE A 227 -6.59 36.15 -17.18
CA ILE A 227 -6.93 34.87 -16.55
C ILE A 227 -8.37 34.85 -16.00
N SER A 228 -9.02 33.70 -16.10
CA SER A 228 -10.33 33.47 -15.47
C SER A 228 -10.23 33.52 -13.94
N LEU A 229 -11.27 34.03 -13.26
CA LEU A 229 -11.37 34.02 -11.79
C LEU A 229 -11.07 32.64 -11.19
N GLN A 230 -11.60 31.57 -11.78
CA GLN A 230 -11.35 30.19 -11.33
C GLN A 230 -9.86 29.84 -11.38
N VAL A 231 -9.18 30.19 -12.47
CA VAL A 231 -7.73 29.94 -12.63
C VAL A 231 -6.94 30.78 -11.65
N ARG A 232 -7.33 32.05 -11.43
CA ARG A 232 -6.70 32.94 -10.44
C ARG A 232 -6.79 32.37 -9.02
N TYR A 233 -7.96 31.88 -8.61
CA TYR A 233 -8.12 31.24 -7.30
C TYR A 233 -7.26 30.00 -7.14
N VAL A 234 -7.24 29.13 -8.15
CA VAL A 234 -6.44 27.91 -8.12
C VAL A 234 -4.95 28.25 -8.07
N MET A 235 -4.47 29.20 -8.86
CA MET A 235 -3.06 29.64 -8.85
C MET A 235 -2.69 30.32 -7.53
N MET A 236 -3.59 31.11 -6.92
CA MET A 236 -3.37 31.68 -5.59
C MET A 236 -3.26 30.59 -4.52
N SER A 237 -4.12 29.57 -4.58
CA SER A 237 -4.03 28.41 -3.70
C SER A 237 -2.70 27.66 -3.91
N MET A 238 -2.28 27.44 -5.16
CA MET A 238 -0.99 26.80 -5.45
C MET A 238 0.20 27.64 -4.98
N LEU A 239 0.12 28.97 -5.05
CA LEU A 239 1.18 29.85 -4.53
C LEU A 239 1.39 29.65 -3.03
N ASP A 240 0.29 29.55 -2.27
CA ASP A 240 0.34 29.29 -0.81
C ASP A 240 0.98 27.94 -0.51
N HIS A 241 0.55 26.89 -1.23
CA HIS A 241 1.10 25.53 -1.11
C HIS A 241 2.58 25.44 -1.51
N CYS A 242 3.02 26.21 -2.51
CA CYS A 242 4.43 26.26 -2.92
C CYS A 242 5.28 27.13 -2.00
N SER A 243 4.71 28.16 -1.37
CA SER A 243 5.41 29.01 -0.39
C SER A 243 5.59 28.31 0.96
N TYR A 244 4.61 27.50 1.35
CA TYR A 244 4.59 26.73 2.59
C TYR A 244 4.31 25.25 2.29
N PRO A 245 5.28 24.51 1.73
CA PRO A 245 5.08 23.10 1.46
C PRO A 245 4.83 22.36 2.78
N ARG A 246 3.76 21.57 2.80
CA ARG A 246 3.43 20.65 3.90
C ARG A 246 3.78 19.23 3.42
N PRO A 247 5.02 18.77 3.60
CA PRO A 247 5.41 17.43 3.19
C PRO A 247 4.58 16.40 3.96
N GLU A 248 4.22 15.30 3.29
CA GLU A 248 3.61 14.15 3.95
C GLU A 248 4.59 13.59 4.98
N ASP A 249 4.16 13.51 6.23
CA ASP A 249 5.01 13.04 7.31
C ASP A 249 5.36 11.57 7.09
N ALA A 250 6.64 11.31 6.79
CA ALA A 250 7.18 9.97 6.54
C ALA A 250 6.97 9.01 7.71
N PHE A 251 6.70 9.52 8.93
CA PHE A 251 6.48 8.71 10.12
C PHE A 251 5.01 8.63 10.53
N ASP A 252 4.10 9.26 9.77
CA ASP A 252 2.67 9.36 10.08
C ASP A 252 2.45 9.81 11.54
N SER A 253 3.38 10.63 12.03
CA SER A 253 3.43 11.13 13.40
C SER A 253 2.55 12.36 13.53
N ASP A 254 2.32 13.11 12.47
CA ASP A 254 1.41 14.24 12.45
C ASP A 254 -0.05 13.79 12.61
N SER A 255 -0.49 12.72 11.93
CA SER A 255 -1.84 12.15 12.14
C SER A 255 -2.02 11.66 13.58
N LYS A 256 -1.06 10.87 14.09
CA LYS A 256 -1.08 10.33 15.47
C LYS A 256 -0.91 11.40 16.53
N ARG A 257 -0.08 12.44 16.31
CA ARG A 257 0.09 13.57 17.25
C ARG A 257 -1.12 14.47 17.23
N ASN A 258 -1.71 14.72 16.07
CA ASN A 258 -2.94 15.47 15.94
C ASN A 258 -4.10 14.77 16.65
N GLU A 259 -4.16 13.44 16.61
CA GLU A 259 -5.07 12.63 17.42
C GLU A 259 -4.80 12.75 18.93
N ILE A 260 -3.52 12.73 19.35
CA ILE A 260 -3.13 12.83 20.77
C ILE A 260 -3.40 14.22 21.35
N TYR A 261 -3.17 15.28 20.57
CA TYR A 261 -3.30 16.67 21.00
C TYR A 261 -4.63 17.32 20.60
N GLY A 262 -5.51 16.61 19.90
CA GLY A 262 -6.83 17.11 19.49
C GLY A 262 -6.80 18.19 18.39
N PHE A 263 -5.70 18.28 17.64
CA PHE A 263 -5.61 19.15 16.47
C PHE A 263 -6.23 18.44 15.26
N HIS A 264 -7.55 18.36 15.20
CA HIS A 264 -8.19 18.03 13.93
C HIS A 264 -7.93 19.19 12.96
N ASP A 265 -7.45 18.89 11.75
CA ASP A 265 -7.25 19.90 10.70
C ASP A 265 -8.66 20.41 10.33
N ASP A 266 -9.07 21.51 10.97
CA ASP A 266 -10.39 22.11 10.86
C ASP A 266 -10.67 22.50 9.40
N THR A 267 -11.28 21.58 8.66
CA THR A 267 -12.04 21.86 7.44
C THR A 267 -13.54 21.79 7.69
N ASP A 268 -13.96 21.85 8.96
CA ASP A 268 -15.37 21.91 9.33
C ASP A 268 -15.76 23.34 9.70
N TYR A 269 -16.62 23.91 8.85
CA TYR A 269 -17.38 25.13 9.14
C TYR A 269 -18.01 25.04 10.54
N GLU A 270 -17.97 26.17 11.25
CA GLU A 270 -18.55 26.41 12.57
C GLU A 270 -19.85 25.59 12.83
N HIS A 271 -19.76 24.60 13.72
CA HIS A 271 -20.92 23.85 14.19
C HIS A 271 -21.65 24.62 15.29
N LEU A 272 -22.80 25.20 14.94
CA LEU A 272 -23.79 25.70 15.91
C LEU A 272 -24.37 24.52 16.75
N PRO A 273 -24.50 24.66 18.08
CA PRO A 273 -24.95 23.58 18.94
C PRO A 273 -26.48 23.39 18.82
N GLY A 274 -26.92 22.23 18.33
CA GLY A 274 -28.34 21.86 18.35
C GLY A 274 -28.82 20.88 17.27
N THR A 275 -28.00 20.54 16.28
CA THR A 275 -28.40 19.62 15.20
C THR A 275 -28.00 18.17 15.54
N PRO A 276 -28.87 17.17 15.34
CA PRO A 276 -28.51 15.77 15.58
C PRO A 276 -27.31 15.38 14.70
N LEU A 277 -26.32 14.73 15.31
CA LEU A 277 -25.11 14.20 14.65
C LEU A 277 -25.49 13.46 13.35
N PRO A 278 -24.91 13.83 12.18
CA PRO A 278 -25.02 13.00 11.00
C PRO A 278 -24.19 11.73 11.19
N ALA A 279 -24.65 10.63 10.61
CA ALA A 279 -24.04 9.31 10.69
C ALA A 279 -22.52 9.37 10.45
N SER A 280 -21.77 8.79 11.39
CA SER A 280 -20.32 8.64 11.35
C SER A 280 -19.85 8.09 10.00
N SER A 281 -18.80 8.68 9.43
CA SER A 281 -18.16 8.13 8.23
C SER A 281 -17.69 6.68 8.48
N PRO A 282 -17.67 5.81 7.45
CA PRO A 282 -17.40 4.38 7.62
C PRO A 282 -16.02 4.09 8.26
N LYS A 283 -15.02 4.95 8.00
CA LYS A 283 -13.67 4.83 8.57
C LYS A 283 -13.64 5.08 10.08
N ILE A 284 -14.39 6.08 10.55
CA ILE A 284 -14.48 6.41 11.99
C ILE A 284 -15.14 5.25 12.74
N LEU A 285 -16.11 4.58 12.14
CA LEU A 285 -16.80 3.45 12.76
C LEU A 285 -15.89 2.20 12.86
N GLU A 286 -15.10 1.91 11.82
CA GLU A 286 -14.11 0.83 11.85
C GLU A 286 -13.07 1.06 12.95
N GLU A 287 -12.54 2.28 13.08
CA GLU A 287 -11.62 2.65 14.16
C GLU A 287 -12.25 2.55 15.55
N GLN A 288 -13.54 2.89 15.69
CA GLN A 288 -14.24 2.73 16.96
C GLN A 288 -14.39 1.25 17.33
N CYS A 289 -14.67 0.39 16.37
CA CYS A 289 -14.78 -1.06 16.59
C CYS A 289 -13.43 -1.68 16.96
N THR A 290 -12.33 -1.29 16.28
CA THR A 290 -10.98 -1.79 16.62
C THR A 290 -10.52 -1.31 17.99
N ARG A 291 -10.74 -0.03 18.34
CA ARG A 291 -10.46 0.48 19.70
C ARG A 291 -11.26 -0.28 20.76
N ALA A 292 -12.52 -0.58 20.50
CA ALA A 292 -13.36 -1.37 21.42
C ALA A 292 -12.85 -2.82 21.57
N ALA A 293 -12.36 -3.45 20.50
CA ALA A 293 -11.74 -4.77 20.52
C ALA A 293 -10.48 -4.77 21.37
N HIS A 294 -9.54 -3.86 21.10
CA HIS A 294 -8.32 -3.73 21.91
C HIS A 294 -8.61 -3.45 23.38
N ALA A 295 -9.64 -2.63 23.68
CA ALA A 295 -10.05 -2.38 25.06
C ALA A 295 -10.58 -3.65 25.74
N LEU A 296 -11.32 -4.51 25.05
CA LEU A 296 -11.79 -5.79 25.59
C LEU A 296 -10.63 -6.73 25.91
N PHE A 297 -9.69 -6.93 24.99
CA PHE A 297 -8.56 -7.85 25.23
C PHE A 297 -7.57 -7.31 26.27
N ALA A 298 -7.38 -5.99 26.33
CA ALA A 298 -6.50 -5.35 27.32
C ALA A 298 -7.10 -5.31 28.74
N THR A 299 -8.37 -4.91 28.86
CA THR A 299 -9.01 -4.70 30.18
C THR A 299 -9.79 -5.92 30.69
N ARG A 300 -10.07 -6.89 29.82
CA ARG A 300 -10.84 -8.12 30.09
C ARG A 300 -12.22 -7.84 30.72
N ASN A 301 -12.76 -6.66 30.49
CA ASN A 301 -14.01 -6.21 31.09
C ASN A 301 -15.20 -6.47 30.16
N LEU A 302 -15.86 -7.62 30.37
CA LEU A 302 -17.03 -8.03 29.60
C LEU A 302 -18.21 -7.05 29.73
N ALA A 303 -18.39 -6.44 30.90
CA ALA A 303 -19.51 -5.52 31.16
C ALA A 303 -19.38 -4.19 30.38
N ALA A 304 -18.15 -3.71 30.19
CA ALA A 304 -17.89 -2.51 29.40
C ALA A 304 -18.20 -2.75 27.91
N SER A 305 -17.79 -3.91 27.39
CA SER A 305 -18.05 -4.29 26.00
C SER A 305 -19.52 -4.60 25.73
N GLU A 306 -20.24 -5.16 26.72
CA GLU A 306 -21.69 -5.36 26.63
C GLU A 306 -22.43 -4.02 26.51
N LYS A 307 -22.06 -3.03 27.34
CA LYS A 307 -22.63 -1.69 27.27
C LYS A 307 -22.35 -1.02 25.92
N CYS A 308 -21.15 -1.19 25.38
CA CYS A 308 -20.77 -0.70 24.06
C CYS A 308 -21.63 -1.34 22.96
N TYR A 309 -21.73 -2.67 22.95
CA TYR A 309 -22.55 -3.42 21.98
C TYR A 309 -24.03 -3.00 21.99
N LEU A 310 -24.61 -2.85 23.19
CA LEU A 310 -26.02 -2.44 23.32
C LEU A 310 -26.26 -0.99 22.85
N SER A 311 -25.26 -0.11 22.96
CA SER A 311 -25.37 1.29 22.52
C SER A 311 -25.33 1.48 21.00
N LEU A 312 -24.82 0.49 20.26
CA LEU A 312 -24.61 0.56 18.82
C LEU A 312 -25.86 0.19 18.00
N SER A 313 -25.88 0.65 16.74
CA SER A 313 -26.88 0.29 15.74
C SER A 313 -26.69 -1.15 15.23
N PRO A 314 -27.69 -1.82 14.64
CA PRO A 314 -27.59 -3.23 14.26
C PRO A 314 -26.51 -3.52 13.21
N SER A 315 -26.26 -2.59 12.28
CA SER A 315 -25.18 -2.73 11.29
C SER A 315 -23.80 -2.65 11.95
N ASP A 316 -23.65 -1.76 12.93
CA ASP A 316 -22.37 -1.53 13.61
C ASP A 316 -22.07 -2.64 14.62
N ARG A 317 -23.11 -3.27 15.18
CA ARG A 317 -23.00 -4.48 16.01
C ARG A 317 -22.39 -5.65 15.26
N ILE A 318 -22.78 -5.87 13.99
CA ILE A 318 -22.20 -6.92 13.15
C ILE A 318 -20.71 -6.64 12.92
N GLN A 319 -20.35 -5.38 12.67
CA GLN A 319 -18.96 -4.98 12.46
C GLN A 319 -18.13 -5.17 13.73
N LEU A 320 -18.65 -4.80 14.90
CA LEU A 320 -17.97 -4.98 16.18
C LEU A 320 -17.78 -6.46 16.53
N LEU A 321 -18.82 -7.30 16.34
CA LEU A 321 -18.69 -8.76 16.53
C LEU A 321 -17.67 -9.37 15.60
N ARG A 322 -17.66 -8.96 14.32
CA ARG A 322 -16.65 -9.39 13.35
C ARG A 322 -15.24 -9.00 13.80
N THR A 323 -15.04 -7.78 14.30
CA THR A 323 -13.73 -7.36 14.80
C THR A 323 -13.26 -8.17 16.01
N PHE A 324 -14.15 -8.53 16.93
CA PHE A 324 -13.79 -9.40 18.07
C PHE A 324 -13.35 -10.80 17.63
N ILE A 325 -14.08 -11.39 16.67
CA ILE A 325 -13.77 -12.72 16.13
C ILE A 325 -12.44 -12.71 15.39
N MET A 326 -12.21 -11.70 14.53
CA MET A 326 -10.97 -11.57 13.76
C MET A 326 -9.74 -11.37 14.66
N GLU A 327 -9.85 -10.52 15.68
CA GLU A 327 -8.73 -10.26 16.62
C GLU A 327 -8.39 -11.53 17.43
N ALA A 328 -9.42 -12.27 17.89
CA ALA A 328 -9.21 -13.54 18.60
C ALA A 328 -8.63 -14.65 17.70
N MET A 329 -8.95 -14.64 16.40
CA MET A 329 -8.31 -15.54 15.44
C MET A 329 -6.84 -15.18 15.22
N ALA A 330 -6.53 -13.88 15.10
CA ALA A 330 -5.19 -13.38 14.81
C ALA A 330 -4.20 -13.61 15.96
N SER A 331 -4.66 -13.60 17.21
CA SER A 331 -3.79 -13.87 18.37
C SER A 331 -3.42 -15.34 18.53
N GLY A 332 -4.23 -16.27 17.98
CA GLY A 332 -3.96 -17.71 18.00
C GLY A 332 -3.96 -18.35 19.40
N THR A 333 -4.48 -17.66 20.42
CA THR A 333 -4.52 -18.16 21.80
C THR A 333 -5.92 -18.62 22.23
N ASP A 334 -6.02 -19.81 22.83
CA ASP A 334 -7.28 -20.36 23.36
C ASP A 334 -7.92 -19.43 24.42
N TYR A 335 -7.10 -18.64 25.12
CA TYR A 335 -7.56 -17.72 26.17
C TYR A 335 -8.39 -16.56 25.60
N GLU A 336 -7.95 -15.94 24.50
CA GLU A 336 -8.68 -14.85 23.87
C GLU A 336 -9.94 -15.36 23.16
N ALA A 337 -9.88 -16.56 22.58
CA ALA A 337 -11.04 -17.27 22.08
C ALA A 337 -12.09 -17.52 23.18
N ALA A 338 -11.64 -17.95 24.36
CA ALA A 338 -12.51 -18.17 25.52
C ALA A 338 -13.14 -16.86 26.03
N LEU A 339 -12.43 -15.74 25.98
CA LEU A 339 -12.97 -14.42 26.31
C LEU A 339 -14.09 -14.01 25.35
N VAL A 340 -13.88 -14.14 24.03
CA VAL A 340 -14.93 -13.85 23.05
C VAL A 340 -16.10 -14.83 23.18
N ALA A 341 -15.84 -16.11 23.43
CA ALA A 341 -16.87 -17.11 23.71
C ALA A 341 -17.70 -16.74 24.96
N SER A 342 -17.06 -16.28 26.03
CA SER A 342 -17.74 -15.81 27.24
C SER A 342 -18.58 -14.56 26.99
N PHE A 343 -18.12 -13.67 26.10
CA PHE A 343 -18.91 -12.52 25.65
C PHE A 343 -20.15 -12.97 24.87
N LEU A 344 -20.00 -13.90 23.92
CA LEU A 344 -21.10 -14.43 23.10
C LEU A 344 -22.13 -15.25 23.91
N SER A 345 -21.72 -15.82 25.04
CA SER A 345 -22.60 -16.56 25.95
C SER A 345 -23.41 -15.66 26.91
N LEU A 346 -23.14 -14.35 26.94
CA LEU A 346 -23.80 -13.44 27.87
C LEU A 346 -25.34 -13.45 27.70
N PRO A 347 -26.09 -13.58 28.81
CA PRO A 347 -27.55 -13.74 28.76
C PRO A 347 -28.27 -12.46 28.30
N SER A 348 -27.60 -11.31 28.34
CA SER A 348 -28.15 -10.04 27.86
C SER A 348 -28.20 -9.97 26.33
N LEU A 349 -27.19 -10.55 25.66
CA LEU A 349 -27.17 -10.69 24.20
C LEU A 349 -28.25 -11.67 23.73
N ARG A 350 -28.40 -12.78 24.46
CA ARG A 350 -29.38 -13.83 24.15
C ARG A 350 -30.84 -13.47 24.48
N ARG A 351 -31.09 -12.62 25.49
CA ARG A 351 -32.45 -12.16 25.86
C ARG A 351 -32.96 -11.00 25.00
N GLY A 352 -32.05 -10.18 24.45
CA GLY A 352 -32.39 -8.97 23.70
C GLY A 352 -32.72 -9.19 22.22
N GLY A 353 -32.27 -10.31 21.61
CA GLY A 353 -32.48 -10.59 20.20
C GLY A 353 -32.90 -12.03 19.97
N GLY A 354 -34.14 -12.23 19.54
CA GLY A 354 -34.61 -13.51 19.00
C GLY A 354 -33.94 -13.83 17.66
N ALA A 355 -34.72 -14.14 16.63
CA ALA A 355 -34.21 -14.49 15.30
C ALA A 355 -33.23 -13.46 14.69
N GLN A 356 -33.32 -12.18 15.08
CA GLN A 356 -32.43 -11.11 14.59
C GLN A 356 -30.97 -11.27 15.06
N PHE A 357 -30.74 -11.65 16.32
CA PHE A 357 -29.38 -11.84 16.84
C PHE A 357 -28.69 -13.03 16.18
N GLN A 358 -29.42 -14.11 15.91
CA GLN A 358 -28.90 -15.25 15.13
C GLN A 358 -28.50 -14.82 13.71
N THR A 359 -29.28 -13.97 13.05
CA THR A 359 -28.91 -13.45 11.72
C THR A 359 -27.72 -12.49 11.76
N GLU A 360 -27.55 -11.71 12.83
CA GLU A 360 -26.38 -10.86 13.04
C GLU A 360 -25.11 -11.70 13.25
N LEU A 361 -25.19 -12.75 14.07
CA LEU A 361 -24.08 -13.68 14.31
C LEU A 361 -23.65 -14.40 13.03
N VAL A 362 -24.60 -14.96 12.26
CA VAL A 362 -24.27 -15.64 10.99
C VAL A 362 -23.53 -14.69 10.04
N LYS A 363 -23.98 -13.43 9.93
CA LYS A 363 -23.30 -12.41 9.11
C LYS A 363 -21.93 -12.00 9.64
N ALA A 364 -21.75 -11.97 10.96
CA ALA A 364 -20.47 -11.65 11.59
C ALA A 364 -19.43 -12.77 11.41
N PHE A 365 -19.86 -14.04 11.48
CA PHE A 365 -19.01 -15.22 11.31
C PHE A 365 -18.69 -15.56 9.85
N GLU A 366 -19.53 -15.14 8.89
CA GLU A 366 -19.33 -15.49 7.48
C GLU A 366 -17.95 -15.08 6.92
N PRO A 367 -17.49 -13.81 7.01
CA PRO A 367 -16.17 -13.44 6.48
C PRO A 367 -14.99 -14.15 7.18
N PRO A 368 -14.94 -14.26 8.53
CA PRO A 368 -13.91 -15.04 9.21
C PRO A 368 -13.89 -16.52 8.82
N VAL A 369 -15.05 -17.15 8.62
CA VAL A 369 -15.13 -18.58 8.23
C VAL A 369 -14.66 -18.79 6.79
N VAL A 370 -14.97 -17.89 5.86
CA VAL A 370 -14.49 -17.99 4.46
C VAL A 370 -12.96 -17.93 4.38
N MET A 371 -12.33 -17.13 5.24
CA MET A 371 -10.87 -16.98 5.30
C MET A 371 -10.19 -18.02 6.21
N LEU A 372 -10.94 -18.95 6.80
CA LEU A 372 -10.44 -19.81 7.87
C LEU A 372 -9.26 -20.69 7.42
N ASP A 373 -9.33 -21.25 6.21
CA ASP A 373 -8.25 -22.11 5.68
C ASP A 373 -6.97 -21.32 5.38
N ASP A 374 -7.11 -20.11 4.83
CA ASP A 374 -5.98 -19.19 4.63
C ASP A 374 -5.34 -18.83 5.97
N THR A 375 -6.15 -18.51 7.00
CA THR A 375 -5.64 -18.23 8.34
C THR A 375 -5.02 -19.44 9.04
N ALA A 376 -5.43 -20.67 8.67
CA ALA A 376 -4.89 -21.90 9.25
C ALA A 376 -3.46 -22.18 8.78
N LEU A 377 -3.03 -21.61 7.64
CA LEU A 377 -1.65 -21.66 7.18
C LEU A 377 -0.71 -20.91 8.14
N ASP A 378 -1.18 -19.79 8.68
CA ASP A 378 -0.43 -18.96 9.61
C ASP A 378 -0.60 -19.41 11.07
N ILE A 379 -1.81 -19.87 11.44
CA ILE A 379 -2.20 -20.23 12.81
C ILE A 379 -2.85 -21.63 12.82
N PRO A 380 -2.08 -22.70 13.11
CA PRO A 380 -2.57 -24.08 13.01
C PRO A 380 -3.78 -24.41 13.91
N LEU A 381 -3.97 -23.69 15.01
CA LEU A 381 -5.04 -23.90 15.99
C LEU A 381 -6.34 -23.14 15.68
N VAL A 382 -6.41 -22.39 14.57
CA VAL A 382 -7.53 -21.48 14.30
C VAL A 382 -8.89 -22.19 14.16
N TYR A 383 -8.89 -23.44 13.68
CA TYR A 383 -10.11 -24.27 13.60
C TYR A 383 -10.72 -24.53 14.98
N ARG A 384 -9.89 -24.80 15.98
CA ARG A 384 -10.31 -25.00 17.38
C ARG A 384 -10.79 -23.69 18.00
N THR A 385 -10.09 -22.59 17.78
CA THR A 385 -10.49 -21.24 18.22
C THR A 385 -11.86 -20.86 17.66
N MET A 386 -12.07 -21.09 16.36
CA MET A 386 -13.36 -20.84 15.70
C MET A 386 -14.46 -21.74 16.24
N ALA A 387 -14.18 -23.03 16.45
CA ALA A 387 -15.13 -23.99 17.01
C ALA A 387 -15.59 -23.57 18.41
N LEU A 388 -14.68 -23.09 19.26
CA LEU A 388 -14.98 -22.61 20.62
C LEU A 388 -15.95 -21.41 20.59
N MET A 389 -15.69 -20.44 19.72
CA MET A 389 -16.56 -19.26 19.57
C MET A 389 -17.94 -19.62 18.96
N LEU A 390 -17.97 -20.49 17.94
CA LEU A 390 -19.22 -20.95 17.32
C LEU A 390 -20.07 -21.76 18.31
N HIS A 391 -19.44 -22.62 19.12
CA HIS A 391 -20.12 -23.39 20.16
C HIS A 391 -20.76 -22.46 21.21
N ALA A 392 -20.01 -21.47 21.68
CA ALA A 392 -20.50 -20.51 22.67
C ALA A 392 -21.55 -19.52 22.12
N SER A 393 -21.60 -19.31 20.80
CA SER A 393 -22.61 -18.44 20.16
C SER A 393 -24.04 -18.96 20.27
N GLY A 394 -24.22 -20.28 20.50
CA GLY A 394 -25.54 -20.91 20.59
C GLY A 394 -26.30 -20.97 19.25
N LEU A 395 -25.60 -20.85 18.13
CA LEU A 395 -26.19 -21.06 16.80
C LEU A 395 -26.66 -22.52 16.63
N PRO A 396 -27.81 -22.75 15.97
CA PRO A 396 -28.26 -24.11 15.71
C PRO A 396 -27.30 -24.81 14.76
N MET A 397 -27.05 -26.10 14.99
CA MET A 397 -26.18 -26.93 14.14
C MET A 397 -26.39 -26.78 12.63
N PRO A 398 -27.64 -26.72 12.08
CA PRO A 398 -27.82 -26.49 10.64
C PRO A 398 -27.27 -25.16 10.13
N ALA A 399 -27.24 -24.10 10.96
CA ALA A 399 -26.66 -22.81 10.58
C ALA A 399 -25.12 -22.86 10.61
N VAL A 400 -24.54 -23.62 11.53
CA VAL A 400 -23.10 -23.86 11.61
C VAL A 400 -22.63 -24.69 10.42
N GLU A 401 -23.38 -25.71 10.02
CA GLU A 401 -23.10 -26.51 8.82
C GLU A 401 -23.16 -25.68 7.54
N ASP A 402 -24.12 -24.75 7.42
CA ASP A 402 -24.21 -23.82 6.27
C ASP A 402 -23.02 -22.85 6.23
N LEU A 403 -22.58 -22.33 7.39
CA LEU A 403 -21.38 -21.50 7.47
C LEU A 403 -20.12 -22.29 7.09
N ALA A 404 -19.95 -23.50 7.62
CA ALA A 404 -18.81 -24.36 7.31
C ALA A 404 -18.77 -24.78 5.82
N ALA A 405 -19.91 -24.85 5.15
CA ALA A 405 -19.99 -25.14 3.71
C ALA A 405 -19.51 -23.96 2.82
N ARG A 406 -19.33 -22.76 3.37
CA ARG A 406 -18.84 -21.57 2.63
C ARG A 406 -17.32 -21.45 2.60
N ILE A 407 -16.59 -22.38 3.23
CA ILE A 407 -15.13 -22.44 3.18
C ILE A 407 -14.71 -22.85 1.76
N VAL A 408 -13.98 -21.97 1.05
CA VAL A 408 -13.69 -22.13 -0.38
C VAL A 408 -12.44 -23.00 -0.58
N VAL A 409 -12.56 -24.32 -0.38
CA VAL A 409 -11.49 -25.29 -0.66
C VAL A 409 -11.97 -26.32 -1.69
N PRO A 410 -11.18 -26.64 -2.73
CA PRO A 410 -11.49 -27.73 -3.64
C PRO A 410 -11.29 -29.07 -2.91
N GLU A 411 -12.37 -29.84 -2.80
CA GLU A 411 -12.55 -30.97 -1.86
C GLU A 411 -12.78 -30.43 -0.43
N ASN A 412 -13.65 -31.06 0.36
CA ASN A 412 -14.25 -30.48 1.59
C ASN A 412 -13.55 -30.80 2.93
N PRO A 413 -12.24 -31.14 3.04
CA PRO A 413 -11.68 -31.60 4.31
C PRO A 413 -11.62 -30.49 5.37
N ALA A 414 -11.60 -29.21 4.96
CA ALA A 414 -11.64 -28.07 5.88
C ALA A 414 -12.97 -27.96 6.63
N ARG A 415 -14.08 -28.26 5.94
CA ARG A 415 -15.42 -28.32 6.54
C ARG A 415 -15.49 -29.44 7.58
N ASP A 416 -15.03 -30.63 7.22
CA ASP A 416 -15.08 -31.80 8.09
C ASP A 416 -14.24 -31.59 9.35
N ARG A 417 -13.04 -30.99 9.21
CA ARG A 417 -12.19 -30.60 10.36
C ARG A 417 -12.88 -29.62 11.32
N LEU A 418 -13.53 -28.57 10.81
CA LEU A 418 -14.25 -27.62 11.65
C LEU A 418 -15.41 -28.30 12.40
N LEU A 419 -16.16 -29.16 11.72
CA LEU A 419 -17.27 -29.89 12.34
C LEU A 419 -16.79 -30.93 13.36
N GLU A 420 -15.67 -31.62 13.11
CA GLU A 420 -15.03 -32.53 14.06
C GLU A 420 -14.63 -31.81 15.35
N GLU A 421 -14.01 -30.64 15.26
CA GLU A 421 -13.64 -29.81 16.42
C GLU A 421 -14.87 -29.34 17.21
N ILE A 422 -15.97 -28.98 16.53
CA ILE A 422 -17.22 -28.59 17.19
C ILE A 422 -17.87 -29.79 17.90
N ILE A 423 -17.84 -30.97 17.29
CA ILE A 423 -18.36 -32.21 17.88
C ILE A 423 -17.50 -32.62 19.09
N ALA A 424 -16.18 -32.44 19.02
CA ALA A 424 -15.25 -32.72 20.11
C ALA A 424 -15.53 -31.85 21.36
N LEU A 425 -16.09 -30.65 21.19
CA LEU A 425 -16.48 -29.77 22.30
C LEU A 425 -17.80 -30.18 23.00
N GLY A 426 -18.52 -31.20 22.47
CA GLY A 426 -19.75 -31.73 23.08
C GLY A 426 -21.00 -30.85 22.90
N PRO A 427 -22.18 -31.25 23.41
CA PRO A 427 -23.38 -30.42 23.39
C PRO A 427 -23.33 -29.33 24.47
N ALA A 428 -23.70 -28.10 24.12
CA ALA A 428 -23.71 -26.96 25.03
C ALA A 428 -24.69 -27.21 26.19
N SER A 429 -24.19 -27.62 27.37
CA SER A 429 -25.00 -27.67 28.58
C SER A 429 -25.26 -26.25 29.07
N PRO A 430 -26.51 -25.88 29.38
CA PRO A 430 -26.80 -24.57 29.96
C PRO A 430 -26.48 -24.64 31.46
N GLY A 431 -25.24 -24.30 31.83
CA GLY A 431 -24.90 -23.94 33.22
C GLY A 431 -23.87 -24.79 33.94
N GLU A 432 -22.76 -25.17 33.30
CA GLU A 432 -21.55 -25.57 34.05
C GLU A 432 -20.51 -24.45 33.97
N GLU A 433 -20.20 -23.90 35.15
CA GLU A 433 -19.02 -23.07 35.38
C GLU A 433 -17.80 -23.87 34.93
N ILE A 434 -16.99 -23.31 34.05
CA ILE A 434 -15.71 -23.89 33.63
C ILE A 434 -14.76 -23.78 34.84
N GLU A 435 -14.89 -24.71 35.79
CA GLU A 435 -13.88 -24.96 36.81
C GLU A 435 -12.67 -25.58 36.12
N GLY A 436 -11.54 -24.89 36.24
CA GLY A 436 -10.29 -25.27 35.59
C GLY A 436 -9.78 -26.63 36.06
N HIS A 437 -9.49 -27.50 35.09
CA HIS A 437 -8.43 -28.49 35.24
C HIS A 437 -7.08 -27.77 35.08
N VAL A 438 -6.64 -27.15 36.18
CA VAL A 438 -5.23 -26.88 36.41
C VAL A 438 -4.65 -28.18 36.97
N GLU A 439 -4.01 -28.96 36.10
CA GLU A 439 -3.13 -30.04 36.54
C GLU A 439 -2.03 -29.43 37.41
N ALA A 440 -2.02 -29.84 38.67
CA ALA A 440 -1.08 -29.43 39.69
C ALA A 440 0.34 -29.86 39.28
N LEU A 441 1.15 -28.89 38.86
CA LEU A 441 2.61 -29.01 38.94
C LEU A 441 3.01 -28.61 40.36
N GLU A 442 3.32 -29.63 41.16
CA GLU A 442 3.94 -29.50 42.48
C GLU A 442 5.24 -28.69 42.36
N LEU A 443 5.22 -27.48 42.94
CA LEU A 443 6.41 -26.68 43.20
C LEU A 443 6.83 -26.93 44.64
N ASP A 444 7.86 -27.76 44.81
CA ASP A 444 8.60 -27.92 46.06
C ASP A 444 9.26 -26.59 46.47
N PRO A 445 9.06 -26.09 47.71
CA PRO A 445 9.73 -24.90 48.21
C PRO A 445 10.90 -25.28 49.12
N SER A 446 12.10 -25.41 48.56
CA SER A 446 13.38 -25.31 49.28
C SER A 446 14.46 -25.07 48.22
N GLY A 447 15.06 -23.90 48.08
CA GLY A 447 15.91 -23.28 49.10
C GLY A 447 17.32 -23.80 48.90
N GLU A 448 18.14 -23.13 48.07
CA GLU A 448 19.57 -22.91 48.31
C GLU A 448 20.20 -22.04 47.21
N GLU A 449 20.97 -21.07 47.69
CA GLU A 449 21.74 -20.08 46.95
C GLU A 449 22.91 -20.75 46.20
N SER A 450 23.19 -20.33 44.96
CA SER A 450 24.59 -20.29 44.47
C SER A 450 24.74 -19.44 43.21
N SER A 451 25.25 -18.23 43.46
CA SER A 451 26.29 -17.54 42.69
C SER A 451 26.89 -18.29 41.49
N SER A 452 26.81 -17.69 40.30
CA SER A 452 28.00 -17.35 39.49
C SER A 452 27.58 -16.57 38.24
N SER A 453 27.72 -15.25 38.32
CA SER A 453 28.05 -14.46 37.14
C SER A 453 29.47 -14.81 36.74
N ASP A 454 29.72 -15.10 35.46
CA ASP A 454 31.08 -14.98 34.94
C ASP A 454 31.13 -14.84 33.41
N TYR A 455 31.70 -13.69 33.03
CA TYR A 455 32.40 -13.30 31.80
C TYR A 455 31.66 -13.30 30.45
N ALA A 456 31.92 -12.37 29.51
CA ALA A 456 32.57 -11.06 29.53
C ALA A 456 32.49 -10.47 28.12
N TYR A 457 32.42 -9.14 28.06
CA TYR A 457 32.89 -8.34 26.93
C TYR A 457 34.42 -8.48 26.79
N ALA A 458 34.93 -8.55 25.55
CA ALA A 458 36.22 -7.97 25.19
C ALA A 458 36.42 -7.85 23.66
N TYR A 459 36.65 -6.60 23.25
CA TYR A 459 37.24 -6.05 22.00
C TYR A 459 36.45 -6.05 20.70
#